data_AF-A0A354GNN7-F1
#
_entry.id   AF-A0A354GNN7-F1
#
_cell.length_a   1.000
_cell.length_b   1.000
_cell.length_c   1.000
_cell.angle_alpha   90.00
_cell.angle_beta   90.00
_cell.angle_gamma   90.00
#
_symmetry.space_group_name_H-M   'P 1'
#
loop_
_entity.id
_entity.type
_entity.pdbx_description
1 polymer ?
#
loop_
_entity_poly.entity_id
_entity_poly.type
_entity_poly.pdbx_seq_one_letter_code
_entity_poly.pdbx_strand_id
1 'polypeptide(L)'
;MTTPDWLLQHGGEARVSKNGLSLTAYVAGQPQYLLMLAPVAGKYGCKVVQSNNGKRLDGGASFPTTEAAFQGGLDDLRKALGW
;
A
#
# COMPACT_ATOMS: atom_id res chain seq x y z
N MET A 1 -7.65 9.31 3.00
CA MET A 1 -6.22 8.99 2.86
C MET A 1 -5.69 9.75 1.65
N THR A 2 -4.54 10.40 1.79
CA THR A 2 -3.94 11.26 0.76
C THR A 2 -2.81 10.52 0.06
N THR A 3 -2.59 10.78 -1.23
CA THR A 3 -1.40 10.28 -1.93
C THR A 3 -0.14 10.82 -1.26
N PRO A 4 0.84 9.98 -0.88
CA PRO A 4 2.11 10.46 -0.32
C PRO A 4 2.89 11.33 -1.31
N ASP A 5 3.61 12.33 -0.81
CA ASP A 5 4.39 13.26 -1.65
C ASP A 5 5.42 12.55 -2.53
N TRP A 6 6.12 11.54 -1.98
CA TRP A 6 7.09 10.75 -2.74
C TRP A 6 6.42 10.03 -3.93
N LEU A 7 5.20 9.53 -3.76
CA LEU A 7 4.49 8.85 -4.82
C LEU A 7 4.06 9.84 -5.90
N LEU A 8 3.63 11.04 -5.51
CA LEU A 8 3.33 12.15 -6.43
C LEU A 8 4.57 12.58 -7.23
N GLN A 9 5.73 12.72 -6.57
CA GLN A 9 6.99 13.11 -7.21
C GLN A 9 7.43 12.13 -8.31
N HIS A 10 7.09 10.85 -8.15
CA HIS A 10 7.34 9.81 -9.15
C HIS A 10 6.18 9.61 -10.14
N GLY A 11 5.26 10.57 -10.26
CA GLY A 11 4.14 10.52 -11.20
C GLY A 11 3.11 9.43 -10.84
N GLY A 12 3.05 9.06 -9.58
CA GLY A 12 2.12 8.08 -9.04
C GLY A 12 0.97 8.71 -8.26
N GLU A 13 -0.04 7.88 -8.01
CA GLU A 13 -1.24 8.26 -7.25
C GLU A 13 -1.73 7.08 -6.40
N ALA A 14 -2.32 7.39 -5.25
CA ALA A 14 -2.84 6.40 -4.34
C ALA A 14 -4.37 6.51 -4.31
N ARG A 15 -5.07 5.46 -4.76
CA ARG A 15 -6.53 5.45 -4.82
C ARG A 15 -7.09 4.42 -3.85
N VAL A 16 -7.89 4.86 -2.90
CA VAL A 16 -8.59 3.97 -1.96
C VAL A 16 -9.81 3.35 -2.64
N SER A 17 -10.05 2.07 -2.39
CA SER A 17 -11.26 1.38 -2.87
C SER A 17 -12.52 1.90 -2.18
N LYS A 18 -13.68 1.73 -2.83
CA LYS A 18 -14.97 2.20 -2.29
C LYS A 18 -15.31 1.64 -0.91
N ASN A 19 -14.83 0.43 -0.58
CA ASN A 19 -15.05 -0.22 0.71
C ASN A 19 -13.97 0.14 1.76
N GLY A 20 -12.95 0.94 1.42
CA GLY A 20 -11.87 1.32 2.34
C GLY A 20 -10.91 0.19 2.73
N LEU A 21 -11.06 -1.01 2.17
CA LEU A 21 -10.26 -2.19 2.55
C LEU A 21 -8.97 -2.34 1.74
N SER A 22 -8.84 -1.59 0.66
CA SER A 22 -7.65 -1.63 -0.19
C SER A 22 -7.30 -0.25 -0.74
N LEU A 23 -6.04 -0.11 -1.13
CA LEU A 23 -5.49 1.04 -1.82
C LEU A 23 -4.72 0.54 -3.03
N THR A 24 -4.97 1.12 -4.20
CA THR A 24 -4.21 0.85 -5.41
C THR A 24 -3.24 2.01 -5.64
N ALA A 25 -1.95 1.70 -5.69
CA ALA A 25 -0.93 2.64 -6.14
C ALA A 25 -0.78 2.53 -7.65
N TYR A 26 -1.10 3.62 -8.33
CA TYR A 26 -0.85 3.76 -9.76
C TYR A 26 0.48 4.45 -9.96
N VAL A 27 1.22 4.02 -10.98
CA VAL A 27 2.45 4.68 -11.45
C VAL A 27 2.33 4.81 -12.95
N ALA A 28 2.59 6.01 -13.49
CA ALA A 28 2.37 6.33 -14.90
C ALA A 28 0.94 5.99 -15.38
N GLY A 29 -0.07 6.22 -14.52
CA GLY A 29 -1.48 5.97 -14.82
C GLY A 29 -1.91 4.50 -14.83
N GLN A 30 -1.02 3.56 -14.49
CA GLN A 30 -1.30 2.12 -14.48
C GLN A 30 -1.29 1.57 -13.05
N PRO A 31 -2.20 0.64 -12.69
CA PRO A 31 -2.25 0.06 -11.36
C PRO A 31 -1.10 -0.92 -11.15
N GLN A 32 0.00 -0.48 -10.53
CA GLN A 32 1.20 -1.30 -10.35
C GLN A 32 1.19 -2.10 -9.05
N TYR A 33 0.59 -1.54 -8.00
CA TYR A 33 0.60 -2.16 -6.67
C TYR A 33 -0.76 -2.09 -6.02
N LEU A 34 -1.12 -3.14 -5.31
CA LEU A 34 -2.32 -3.23 -4.50
C LEU A 34 -1.92 -3.43 -3.03
N LEU A 35 -2.40 -2.54 -2.18
CA LEU A 35 -2.28 -2.59 -0.74
C LEU A 35 -3.61 -3.06 -0.18
N MET A 36 -3.62 -4.13 0.61
CA MET A 36 -4.84 -4.70 1.19
C MET A 36 -4.71 -4.79 2.70
N LEU A 37 -5.74 -4.35 3.42
CA LEU A 37 -5.83 -4.62 4.85
C LEU A 37 -6.01 -6.12 5.10
N ALA A 38 -5.30 -6.61 6.10
CA ALA A 38 -5.41 -7.99 6.55
C ALA A 38 -5.48 -8.03 8.09
N PRO A 39 -6.27 -8.91 8.70
CA PRO A 39 -6.22 -9.13 10.13
C PRO A 39 -4.90 -9.82 10.51
N VAL A 40 -4.24 -9.32 11.56
CA VAL A 40 -3.00 -9.90 12.11
C VAL A 40 -3.13 -9.96 13.64
N ALA A 41 -3.45 -11.13 14.19
CA ALA A 41 -3.55 -11.38 15.63
C ALA A 41 -4.36 -10.31 16.41
N GLY A 42 -5.55 -9.97 15.92
CA GLY A 42 -6.43 -8.96 16.53
C GLY A 42 -6.04 -7.50 16.24
N LYS A 43 -5.01 -7.29 15.42
CA LYS A 43 -4.58 -5.99 14.88
C LYS A 43 -4.76 -5.95 13.37
N TYR A 44 -4.31 -4.86 12.76
CA TYR A 44 -4.33 -4.67 11.31
C TYR A 44 -2.94 -4.85 10.72
N GLY A 45 -2.83 -5.54 9.60
CA GLY A 45 -1.65 -5.57 8.75
C GLY A 45 -1.98 -5.03 7.37
N CYS A 46 -0.95 -4.76 6.57
CA CYS A 46 -1.11 -4.37 5.17
C CYS A 46 -0.29 -5.31 4.30
N LYS A 47 -0.96 -5.98 3.35
CA LYS A 47 -0.32 -6.77 2.31
C LYS A 47 -0.06 -5.87 1.12
N VAL A 48 1.16 -5.89 0.60
CA VAL A 48 1.53 -5.11 -0.59
C VAL A 48 1.88 -6.10 -1.68
N VAL A 49 1.13 -6.09 -2.78
CA VAL A 49 1.33 -7.00 -3.91
C VAL A 49 1.52 -6.24 -5.21
N GLN A 50 2.42 -6.73 -6.06
CA GLN A 50 2.55 -6.27 -7.43
C GLN A 50 1.38 -6.78 -8.28
N SER A 51 0.71 -5.90 -9.02
CA SER A 51 -0.45 -6.27 -9.84
C SER A 51 -0.10 -7.17 -11.03
N ASN A 52 1.15 -7.13 -11.51
CA ASN A 52 1.57 -7.83 -12.72
C ASN A 52 2.02 -9.29 -12.48
N ASN A 53 2.49 -9.62 -11.28
CA ASN A 53 3.03 -10.95 -10.97
C ASN A 53 2.61 -11.48 -9.58
N GLY A 54 1.86 -10.70 -8.79
CA GLY A 54 1.40 -11.09 -7.46
C GLY A 54 2.49 -11.14 -6.38
N LYS A 55 3.73 -10.72 -6.67
CA LYS A 55 4.84 -10.73 -5.71
C LYS A 55 4.51 -9.82 -4.53
N ARG A 56 4.72 -10.34 -3.33
CA ARG A 56 4.57 -9.58 -2.08
C ARG A 56 5.80 -8.74 -1.78
N LEU A 57 5.56 -7.52 -1.33
CA LEU A 57 6.57 -6.53 -0.93
C LEU A 57 6.41 -6.10 0.53
N ASP A 58 5.37 -6.57 1.23
CA ASP A 58 5.12 -6.25 2.63
C ASP A 58 6.05 -6.98 3.60
N GLY A 59 6.43 -6.29 4.68
CA GLY A 59 7.29 -6.82 5.75
C GLY A 59 6.54 -7.60 6.84
N GLY A 60 5.22 -7.74 6.76
CA GLY A 60 4.41 -8.49 7.73
C GLY A 60 4.17 -7.79 9.08
N ALA A 61 4.35 -6.48 9.15
CA ALA A 61 4.10 -5.70 10.37
C ALA A 61 2.61 -5.66 10.76
N SER A 62 2.36 -5.38 12.05
CA SER A 62 1.02 -5.19 12.61
C SER A 62 0.86 -3.81 13.24
N PHE A 63 -0.33 -3.25 13.13
CA PHE A 63 -0.64 -1.85 13.39
C PHE A 63 -1.95 -1.72 14.19
N PRO A 64 -2.07 -0.67 15.02
CA PRO A 64 -3.23 -0.49 15.89
C PRO A 64 -4.50 -0.03 15.14
N THR A 65 -4.36 0.56 13.94
CA THR A 65 -5.48 1.06 13.13
C THR A 65 -5.32 0.73 11.66
N THR A 66 -6.41 0.83 10.90
CA THR A 66 -6.43 0.66 9.45
C THR A 66 -5.58 1.69 8.72
N GLU A 67 -5.59 2.94 9.16
CA GLU A 67 -4.79 4.02 8.59
C GLU A 67 -3.30 3.76 8.81
N ALA A 68 -2.92 3.36 10.03
CA ALA A 68 -1.54 3.02 10.35
C ALA A 68 -1.04 1.82 9.53
N ALA A 69 -1.91 0.84 9.27
CA ALA A 69 -1.59 -0.28 8.39
C ALA A 69 -1.32 0.17 6.95
N PHE A 70 -2.16 1.03 6.38
CA PHE A 70 -1.91 1.56 5.04
C PHE A 70 -0.64 2.40 4.95
N GLN A 71 -0.37 3.25 5.95
CA GLN A 71 0.89 4.01 6.00
C GLN A 71 2.10 3.07 6.05
N GLY A 72 2.06 2.04 6.90
CA GLY A 72 3.11 1.03 6.96
C GLY A 72 3.30 0.27 5.64
N GLY A 73 2.22 -0.09 4.96
CA GLY A 73 2.29 -0.70 3.63
C GLY A 73 2.87 0.24 2.56
N LEU A 74 2.54 1.53 2.62
CA LEU A 74 3.14 2.55 1.73
C LEU A 74 4.64 2.73 2.01
N ASP A 75 5.06 2.65 3.27
CA ASP A 75 6.48 2.67 3.64
C ASP A 75 7.23 1.42 3.15
N ASP A 76 6.62 0.24 3.27
CA ASP A 76 7.19 -1.00 2.72
C ASP A 76 7.32 -0.92 1.20
N LEU A 77 6.30 -0.41 0.52
CA LEU A 77 6.35 -0.16 -0.91
C LEU A 77 7.49 0.81 -1.28
N ARG A 78 7.57 1.96 -0.59
CA ARG A 78 8.61 2.96 -0.83
C ARG A 78 10.02 2.36 -0.70
N LYS A 79 10.26 1.61 0.38
CA LYS A 79 11.53 0.90 0.60
C LYS A 79 11.83 -0.11 -0.51
N ALA A 80 10.83 -0.88 -0.94
CA ALA A 80 10.99 -1.87 -2.00
C ALA A 80 11.30 -1.25 -3.37
N LEU A 81 10.85 -0.01 -3.61
CA LEU A 81 11.15 0.76 -4.83
C LEU A 81 12.47 1.53 -4.76
N GLY A 82 13.03 1.71 -3.56
CA GLY A 82 14.23 2.52 -3.33
C GLY A 82 13.98 4.02 -3.43
N TRP A 83 12.78 4.47 -3.07
CA TRP A 83 12.35 5.88 -3.11
C TRP A 83 12.34 6.55 -1.73
#